data_AF-A0A9X3IVP8-F1
#
_entry.id   AF-A0A9X3IVP8-F1
#
_cell.length_a   1.000
_cell.length_b   1.000
_cell.length_c   1.000
_cell.angle_alpha   90.00
_cell.angle_beta   90.00
_cell.angle_gamma   90.00
#
_symmetry.space_group_name_H-M   'P 1'
#
loop_
_entity.id
_entity.type
_entity.pdbx_description
1 polymer ?
#
loop_
_entity_poly.entity_id
_entity_poly.type
_entity_poly.pdbx_seq_one_letter_code
_entity_poly.pdbx_strand_id
1 'polypeptide(L)'
;MKPLRPGTAVHALPAATLPAAPAMPTALTEAQIRDIEASSPEGLSSQQLVAVFEDADVKFSEANLRRYVQLGLVPRSRRVGHKGKHLGSHGVYPIRAVRRINTIKKLMAERYTIEEIQAKFLTFKDSIEILDEALEELLSAFAAKIDAEDPSPRRDSLYGELRSLRSAADALLSGVYRLEKLLIAGGGAVRPRGGGAASPTELL
;
A
#
# COMPACT_ATOMS: atom_id res chain seq x y z
N MET A 1 77.52 -32.57 9.45
CA MET A 1 76.48 -31.51 9.39
C MET A 1 75.85 -31.56 8.00
N LYS A 2 74.54 -31.80 7.90
CA LYS A 2 73.78 -31.98 6.66
C LYS A 2 72.59 -31.00 6.73
N PRO A 3 72.35 -30.11 5.76
CA PRO A 3 71.34 -29.07 5.92
C PRO A 3 69.92 -29.62 5.70
N LEU A 4 69.00 -29.19 6.57
CA LEU A 4 67.55 -29.38 6.45
C LEU A 4 67.02 -28.65 5.20
N ARG A 5 66.11 -29.29 4.46
CA ARG A 5 65.32 -28.65 3.40
C ARG A 5 64.10 -27.94 4.01
N PRO A 6 63.69 -26.77 3.47
CA PRO A 6 62.56 -26.01 4.00
C PRO A 6 61.21 -26.45 3.43
N GLY A 7 60.21 -26.43 4.32
CA GLY A 7 58.79 -26.08 4.13
C GLY A 7 58.08 -26.41 2.82
N THR A 8 57.20 -27.42 2.88
CA THR A 8 56.09 -27.62 1.94
C THR A 8 55.06 -26.51 2.15
N ALA A 9 54.93 -25.58 1.19
CA ALA A 9 53.88 -24.57 1.19
C ALA A 9 52.52 -25.23 0.88
N VAL A 10 51.60 -25.17 1.83
CA VAL A 10 50.21 -25.61 1.65
C VAL A 10 49.50 -24.51 0.85
N HIS A 11 49.22 -24.76 -0.42
CA HIS A 11 48.37 -23.88 -1.23
C HIS A 11 46.95 -23.92 -0.67
N ALA A 12 46.54 -22.86 0.02
CA ALA A 12 45.15 -22.62 0.38
C ALA A 12 44.36 -22.32 -0.91
N LEU A 13 43.41 -23.19 -1.23
CA LEU A 13 42.40 -22.95 -2.27
C LEU A 13 41.56 -21.72 -1.88
N PRO A 14 41.22 -20.82 -2.82
CA PRO A 14 40.37 -19.68 -2.53
C PRO A 14 38.96 -20.16 -2.17
N ALA A 15 38.44 -19.67 -1.06
CA ALA A 15 37.04 -19.88 -0.66
C ALA A 15 36.13 -19.34 -1.77
N ALA A 16 35.39 -20.23 -2.41
CA ALA A 16 34.36 -19.87 -3.36
C ALA A 16 33.31 -19.01 -2.64
N THR A 17 33.21 -17.73 -3.03
CA THR A 17 32.13 -16.84 -2.63
C THR A 17 30.81 -17.43 -3.13
N LEU A 18 30.05 -18.06 -2.23
CA LEU A 18 28.69 -18.49 -2.54
C LEU A 18 27.87 -17.25 -2.92
N PRO A 19 27.05 -17.30 -4.00
CA PRO A 19 26.18 -16.20 -4.34
C PRO A 19 25.21 -15.94 -3.19
N ALA A 20 25.11 -14.68 -2.75
CA ALA A 20 24.13 -14.25 -1.77
C ALA A 20 22.73 -14.68 -2.26
N ALA A 21 21.99 -15.41 -1.42
CA ALA A 21 20.60 -15.78 -1.71
C ALA A 21 19.82 -14.53 -2.14
N PRO A 22 18.95 -14.62 -3.17
CA PRO A 22 18.18 -13.46 -3.61
C PRO A 22 17.39 -12.92 -2.43
N ALA A 23 17.56 -11.63 -2.14
CA ALA A 23 16.80 -10.97 -1.09
C ALA A 23 15.31 -11.06 -1.45
N MET A 24 14.54 -11.76 -0.62
CA MET A 24 13.08 -11.86 -0.75
C MET A 24 12.49 -10.45 -0.92
N PRO A 25 11.66 -10.19 -1.94
CA PRO A 25 11.12 -8.87 -2.18
C PRO A 25 10.24 -8.44 -1.00
N THR A 26 10.54 -7.28 -0.42
CA THR A 26 9.80 -6.74 0.72
C THR A 26 8.52 -6.03 0.31
N ALA A 27 8.36 -5.70 -0.98
CA ALA A 27 7.29 -4.87 -1.53
C ALA A 27 7.15 -5.07 -3.05
N LEU A 28 5.94 -4.85 -3.58
CA LEU A 28 5.63 -4.79 -5.01
C LEU A 28 6.34 -3.61 -5.69
N THR A 29 6.74 -3.83 -6.95
CA THR A 29 7.24 -2.78 -7.84
C THR A 29 6.11 -1.88 -8.35
N GLU A 30 6.47 -0.67 -8.81
CA GLU A 30 5.50 0.28 -9.35
C GLU A 30 4.87 -0.21 -10.67
N ALA A 31 5.56 -1.05 -11.44
CA ALA A 31 5.00 -1.68 -12.63
C ALA A 31 3.90 -2.69 -12.24
N GLN A 32 4.21 -3.62 -11.34
CA GLN A 32 3.25 -4.60 -10.84
C GLN A 32 1.99 -3.95 -10.27
N ILE A 33 2.15 -2.91 -9.44
CA ILE A 33 1.01 -2.16 -8.88
C ILE A 33 0.11 -1.60 -9.99
N ARG A 34 0.69 -1.01 -11.03
CA ARG A 34 -0.09 -0.43 -12.14
C ARG A 34 -0.83 -1.50 -12.94
N ASP A 35 -0.21 -2.66 -13.15
CA ASP A 35 -0.85 -3.77 -13.85
C ASP A 35 -2.04 -4.32 -13.04
N ILE A 36 -1.87 -4.45 -11.72
CA ILE A 36 -2.95 -4.85 -10.80
C ILE A 36 -4.09 -3.81 -10.84
N GLU A 37 -3.75 -2.52 -10.79
CA GLU A 37 -4.72 -1.43 -10.85
C GLU A 37 -5.52 -1.41 -12.14
N ALA A 38 -4.86 -1.64 -13.29
CA ALA A 38 -5.51 -1.71 -14.59
C ALA A 38 -6.43 -2.93 -14.72
N SER A 39 -6.04 -4.07 -14.14
CA SER A 39 -6.79 -5.34 -14.24
C SER A 39 -8.02 -5.43 -13.32
N SER A 40 -8.08 -4.63 -12.25
CA SER A 40 -9.08 -4.78 -11.18
C SER A 40 -9.71 -3.43 -10.77
N PRO A 41 -10.42 -2.75 -11.69
CA PRO A 41 -10.98 -1.42 -11.43
C PRO A 41 -12.07 -1.41 -10.35
N GLU A 42 -12.80 -2.51 -10.18
CA GLU A 42 -13.88 -2.62 -9.17
C GLU A 42 -13.36 -2.90 -7.74
N GLY A 43 -12.06 -3.13 -7.59
CA GLY A 43 -11.43 -3.52 -6.34
C GLY A 43 -11.18 -5.03 -6.23
N LEU A 44 -10.75 -5.46 -5.04
CA LEU A 44 -10.27 -6.82 -4.78
C LEU A 44 -10.94 -7.42 -3.54
N SER A 45 -11.28 -8.70 -3.57
CA SER A 45 -11.61 -9.45 -2.35
C SER A 45 -10.39 -9.60 -1.43
N SER A 46 -10.60 -10.00 -0.16
CA SER A 46 -9.49 -10.24 0.78
C SER A 46 -8.51 -11.28 0.24
N GLN A 47 -9.03 -12.35 -0.37
CA GLN A 47 -8.23 -13.44 -0.92
C GLN A 47 -7.42 -12.99 -2.13
N GLN A 48 -8.04 -12.26 -3.07
CA GLN A 48 -7.32 -11.71 -4.21
C GLN A 48 -6.26 -10.69 -3.79
N LEU A 49 -6.56 -9.86 -2.79
CA LEU A 49 -5.62 -8.90 -2.26
C LEU A 49 -4.40 -9.58 -1.64
N VAL A 50 -4.58 -10.70 -0.94
CA VAL A 50 -3.47 -11.50 -0.39
C VAL A 50 -2.67 -12.17 -1.50
N ALA A 51 -3.36 -12.82 -2.44
CA ALA A 51 -2.74 -13.51 -3.58
C ALA A 51 -1.82 -12.58 -4.39
N VAL A 52 -2.25 -11.33 -4.64
CA VAL A 52 -1.44 -10.32 -5.33
C VAL A 52 -0.06 -10.09 -4.70
N PHE A 53 0.07 -10.17 -3.38
CA PHE A 53 1.36 -10.04 -2.69
C PHE A 53 2.10 -11.37 -2.62
N GLU A 54 1.40 -12.48 -2.42
CA GLU A 54 1.99 -13.83 -2.41
C GLU A 54 2.60 -14.21 -3.77
N ASP A 55 1.93 -13.89 -4.87
CA ASP A 55 2.40 -14.12 -6.25
C ASP A 55 3.69 -13.35 -6.56
N ALA A 56 3.93 -12.25 -5.83
CA ALA A 56 5.15 -11.46 -5.93
C ALA A 56 6.18 -11.79 -4.84
N ASP A 57 5.98 -12.89 -4.10
CA ASP A 57 6.83 -13.37 -3.00
C ASP A 57 6.97 -12.36 -1.82
N VAL A 58 5.99 -11.46 -1.69
CA VAL A 58 5.89 -10.49 -0.60
C VAL A 58 5.04 -11.10 0.52
N LYS A 59 5.66 -11.36 1.68
CA LYS A 59 4.97 -11.92 2.84
C LYS A 59 3.79 -11.06 3.28
N PHE A 60 2.57 -11.49 3.02
CA PHE A 60 1.34 -10.83 3.44
C PHE A 60 0.27 -11.89 3.69
N SER A 61 -0.70 -11.59 4.56
CA SER A 61 -1.72 -12.57 4.96
C SER A 61 -3.00 -11.88 5.38
N GLU A 62 -4.11 -12.61 5.41
CA GLU A 62 -5.39 -12.07 5.88
C GLU A 62 -5.32 -11.56 7.32
N ALA A 63 -4.49 -12.18 8.18
CA ALA A 63 -4.27 -11.71 9.54
C ALA A 63 -3.61 -10.31 9.57
N ASN A 64 -2.63 -10.08 8.70
CA ASN A 64 -1.99 -8.76 8.55
C ASN A 64 -2.98 -7.72 8.00
N LEU A 65 -3.76 -8.10 6.98
CA LEU A 65 -4.82 -7.25 6.44
C LEU A 65 -5.81 -6.83 7.54
N ARG A 66 -6.30 -7.80 8.31
CA ARG A 66 -7.23 -7.56 9.43
C ARG A 66 -6.62 -6.59 10.44
N ARG A 67 -5.36 -6.80 10.84
CA ARG A 67 -4.66 -5.92 11.77
C ARG A 67 -4.54 -4.50 11.21
N TYR A 68 -4.17 -4.35 9.94
CA TYR A 68 -4.05 -3.04 9.31
C TYR A 68 -5.39 -2.32 9.20
N VAL A 69 -6.47 -3.04 8.92
CA VAL A 69 -7.83 -2.48 8.89
C VAL A 69 -8.26 -2.04 10.30
N GLN A 70 -8.03 -2.86 11.33
CA GLN A 70 -8.36 -2.53 12.72
C GLN A 70 -7.63 -1.28 13.23
N LEU A 71 -6.38 -1.09 12.81
CA LEU A 71 -5.57 0.08 13.16
C LEU A 71 -5.88 1.31 12.29
N GLY A 72 -6.83 1.21 11.36
CA GLY A 72 -7.14 2.29 10.44
C GLY A 72 -6.01 2.57 9.43
N LEU A 73 -5.09 1.65 9.21
CA LEU A 73 -4.00 1.80 8.23
C LEU A 73 -4.44 1.52 6.80
N VAL A 74 -5.50 0.73 6.59
CA VAL A 74 -6.04 0.35 5.28
C VAL A 74 -7.56 0.64 5.27
N PRO A 75 -8.17 1.00 4.11
CA PRO A 75 -9.62 1.20 4.02
C PRO A 75 -10.40 -0.07 4.42
N ARG A 76 -11.62 0.12 4.93
CA ARG A 76 -12.52 -1.01 5.20
C ARG A 76 -13.08 -1.55 3.88
N SER A 77 -13.40 -2.84 3.85
CA SER A 77 -14.07 -3.45 2.69
C SER A 77 -15.50 -2.94 2.56
N ARG A 78 -15.94 -2.60 1.34
CA ARG A 78 -17.34 -2.33 1.01
C ARG A 78 -18.05 -3.66 0.72
N ARG A 79 -19.26 -3.84 1.25
CA ARG A 79 -20.05 -5.04 0.93
C ARG A 79 -20.76 -4.82 -0.41
N VAL A 80 -20.48 -5.68 -1.38
CA VAL A 80 -21.10 -5.64 -2.70
C VAL A 80 -21.94 -6.90 -2.86
N GLY A 81 -23.23 -6.73 -3.12
CA GLY A 81 -24.14 -7.82 -3.40
C GLY A 81 -24.13 -8.12 -4.89
N HIS A 82 -24.01 -9.39 -5.28
CA HIS A 82 -24.21 -9.78 -6.66
C HIS A 82 -25.71 -9.99 -6.92
N LYS A 83 -26.19 -9.51 -8.07
CA LYS A 83 -27.60 -9.64 -8.46
C LYS A 83 -27.93 -11.11 -8.77
N GLY A 84 -28.56 -11.80 -7.83
CA GLY A 84 -29.00 -13.19 -7.96
C GLY A 84 -29.43 -13.77 -6.61
N LYS A 85 -30.38 -14.72 -6.60
CA LYS A 85 -31.04 -15.25 -5.39
C LYS A 85 -30.09 -15.96 -4.40
N HIS A 86 -28.84 -16.25 -4.79
CA HIS A 86 -27.88 -17.06 -4.02
C HIS A 86 -26.43 -16.55 -3.99
N LEU A 87 -26.12 -15.37 -4.54
CA LEU A 87 -24.76 -14.84 -4.46
C LEU A 87 -24.68 -13.89 -3.26
N GLY A 88 -24.20 -14.43 -2.13
CA GLY A 88 -24.01 -13.66 -0.90
C GLY A 88 -23.19 -12.38 -1.11
N SER A 89 -23.35 -11.43 -0.20
CA SER A 89 -22.57 -10.18 -0.23
C SER A 89 -21.13 -10.45 0.23
N HIS A 90 -20.15 -10.14 -0.62
CA HIS A 90 -18.74 -10.25 -0.30
C HIS A 90 -18.13 -8.88 0.01
N GLY A 91 -17.02 -8.89 0.76
CA GLY A 91 -16.25 -7.67 1.03
C GLY A 91 -15.30 -7.40 -0.13
N VAL A 92 -15.36 -6.18 -0.67
CA VAL A 92 -14.45 -5.67 -1.70
C VAL A 92 -13.63 -4.55 -1.10
N TYR A 93 -12.31 -4.70 -1.13
CA TYR A 93 -11.37 -3.64 -0.83
C TYR A 93 -11.17 -2.78 -2.07
N PRO A 94 -11.13 -1.45 -1.93
CA PRO A 94 -10.84 -0.59 -3.07
C PRO A 94 -9.42 -0.86 -3.56
N ILE A 95 -9.18 -0.75 -4.86
CA ILE A 95 -7.89 -1.10 -5.48
C ILE A 95 -6.69 -0.36 -4.86
N ARG A 96 -6.93 0.86 -4.37
CA ARG A 96 -5.96 1.68 -3.61
C ARG A 96 -5.39 0.98 -2.37
N ALA A 97 -6.08 -0.02 -1.83
CA ALA A 97 -5.59 -0.83 -0.72
C ALA A 97 -4.25 -1.51 -1.04
N VAL A 98 -4.02 -1.92 -2.30
CA VAL A 98 -2.76 -2.53 -2.77
C VAL A 98 -1.59 -1.55 -2.57
N ARG A 99 -1.71 -0.32 -3.07
CA ARG A 99 -0.68 0.73 -2.87
C ARG A 99 -0.40 1.00 -1.41
N ARG A 100 -1.45 1.04 -0.59
CA ARG A 100 -1.36 1.36 0.84
C ARG A 100 -0.64 0.26 1.61
N ILE A 101 -1.03 -1.00 1.41
CA ILE A 101 -0.34 -2.16 1.99
C ILE A 101 1.12 -2.19 1.55
N ASN A 102 1.40 -1.93 0.27
CA ASN A 102 2.76 -1.88 -0.23
C ASN A 102 3.62 -0.82 0.47
N THR A 103 3.03 0.35 0.76
CA THR A 103 3.72 1.45 1.45
C THR A 103 3.99 1.10 2.92
N ILE A 104 3.02 0.50 3.61
CA ILE A 104 3.20 -0.02 4.97
C ILE A 104 4.36 -1.03 5.01
N LYS A 105 4.42 -1.96 4.04
CA LYS A 105 5.50 -2.95 3.94
C LYS A 105 6.87 -2.31 3.76
N LYS A 106 6.98 -1.28 2.91
CA LYS A 106 8.24 -0.52 2.73
C LYS A 106 8.67 0.17 4.03
N LEU A 107 7.75 0.83 4.73
CA LEU A 107 8.06 1.50 6.00
C LEU A 107 8.45 0.51 7.10
N MET A 108 7.81 -0.66 7.17
CA MET A 108 8.23 -1.71 8.09
C MET A 108 9.64 -2.23 7.75
N ALA A 109 9.99 -2.32 6.46
CA ALA A 109 11.35 -2.67 6.02
C ALA A 109 12.38 -1.61 6.44
N GLU A 110 11.97 -0.34 6.44
CA GLU A 110 12.75 0.81 6.92
C GLU A 110 12.82 0.92 8.46
N ARG A 111 12.30 -0.09 9.18
CA ARG A 111 12.29 -0.20 10.65
C ARG A 111 11.33 0.73 11.39
N TYR A 112 10.34 1.31 10.70
CA TYR A 112 9.26 2.00 11.41
C TYR A 112 8.37 1.01 12.16
N THR A 113 7.96 1.38 13.38
CA THR A 113 6.96 0.60 14.11
C THR A 113 5.57 0.83 13.55
N ILE A 114 4.64 -0.07 13.85
CA ILE A 114 3.27 0.05 13.34
C ILE A 114 2.56 1.27 13.93
N GLU A 115 2.91 1.68 15.14
CA GLU A 115 2.40 2.88 15.82
C GLU A 115 2.92 4.17 15.17
N GLU A 116 4.22 4.21 14.82
CA GLU A 116 4.82 5.34 14.09
C GLU A 116 4.21 5.50 12.70
N ILE A 117 3.99 4.38 12.01
CA ILE A 117 3.25 4.36 10.74
C ILE A 117 1.83 4.88 10.98
N GLN A 118 1.13 4.39 12.00
CA GLN A 118 -0.24 4.83 12.30
C GLN A 118 -0.34 6.34 12.55
N ALA A 119 0.57 6.91 13.35
CA ALA A 119 0.62 8.34 13.61
C ALA A 119 0.87 9.16 12.33
N LYS A 120 1.72 8.68 11.42
CA LYS A 120 1.99 9.32 10.12
C LYS A 120 0.82 9.26 9.14
N PHE A 121 0.04 8.18 9.17
CA PHE A 121 -1.06 7.94 8.22
C PHE A 121 -2.42 8.44 8.70
N LEU A 122 -2.69 8.51 10.02
CA LEU A 122 -4.00 8.92 10.54
C LEU A 122 -4.32 10.41 10.33
N THR A 123 -3.32 11.29 10.26
CA THR A 123 -3.56 12.75 10.21
C THR A 123 -4.32 13.21 8.96
N PHE A 124 -4.13 12.54 7.82
CA PHE A 124 -4.73 12.94 6.55
C PHE A 124 -5.79 11.96 6.04
N LYS A 125 -5.80 10.73 6.54
CA LYS A 125 -6.66 9.66 6.04
C LYS A 125 -8.15 9.98 6.19
N ASP A 126 -8.60 10.38 7.38
CA ASP A 126 -10.02 10.62 7.63
C ASP A 126 -10.53 11.77 6.75
N SER A 127 -9.74 12.84 6.62
CA SER A 127 -10.08 13.98 5.77
C SER A 127 -10.15 13.63 4.29
N ILE A 128 -9.25 12.76 3.80
CA ILE A 128 -9.26 12.32 2.39
C ILE A 128 -10.44 11.39 2.12
N GLU A 129 -10.75 10.48 3.04
CA GLU A 129 -11.91 9.59 2.90
C GLU A 129 -13.23 10.37 2.94
N ILE A 130 -13.35 11.36 3.84
CA ILE A 130 -14.51 12.27 3.89
C ILE A 130 -14.64 13.05 2.57
N LEU A 131 -13.52 13.52 2.00
CA LEU A 131 -13.53 14.26 0.74
C LEU A 131 -13.97 13.37 -0.44
N ASP A 132 -13.46 12.14 -0.51
CA ASP A 132 -13.82 11.15 -1.53
C ASP A 132 -15.33 10.83 -1.49
N GLU A 133 -15.86 10.53 -0.29
CA GLU A 133 -17.28 10.27 -0.10
C GLU A 133 -18.15 11.49 -0.47
N ALA A 134 -17.76 12.70 -0.05
CA ALA A 134 -18.48 13.93 -0.36
C ALA A 134 -18.47 14.24 -1.87
N LEU A 135 -17.36 13.97 -2.57
CA LEU A 135 -17.27 14.14 -4.02
C LEU A 135 -18.19 13.16 -4.75
N GLU A 136 -18.19 11.89 -4.37
CA GLU A 136 -19.06 10.89 -5.03
C GLU A 136 -20.54 11.17 -4.77
N GLU A 137 -20.90 11.57 -3.55
CA GLU A 137 -22.27 11.97 -3.21
C GLU A 137 -22.75 13.15 -4.07
N LEU A 138 -21.93 14.20 -4.17
CA LEU A 138 -22.26 15.39 -4.96
C LEU A 138 -22.40 15.08 -6.45
N LEU A 139 -21.45 14.34 -7.01
CA LEU A 139 -21.45 13.99 -8.44
C LEU A 139 -22.60 13.04 -8.79
N SER A 140 -22.99 12.17 -7.87
CA SER A 140 -24.18 11.32 -8.02
C SER A 140 -25.48 12.13 -7.97
N ALA A 141 -25.57 13.13 -7.10
CA ALA A 141 -26.72 14.03 -7.05
C ALA A 141 -26.89 14.84 -8.36
N PHE A 142 -25.78 15.27 -8.97
CA PHE A 142 -25.82 15.88 -10.30
C PHE A 142 -26.28 14.90 -11.38
N ALA A 143 -25.74 13.68 -11.39
CA ALA A 143 -26.13 12.64 -12.35
C ALA A 143 -27.64 12.37 -12.29
N ALA A 144 -28.19 12.20 -11.09
CA ALA A 144 -29.62 11.95 -10.90
C ALA A 144 -30.51 13.09 -11.41
N LYS A 145 -30.05 14.34 -11.27
CA LYS A 145 -30.77 15.51 -11.83
C LYS A 145 -30.73 15.55 -13.35
N ILE A 146 -29.60 15.20 -13.96
CA ILE A 146 -29.46 15.15 -15.42
C ILE A 146 -30.30 13.99 -16.00
N ASP A 147 -30.33 12.84 -15.32
CA ASP A 147 -31.16 11.69 -15.72
C ASP A 147 -32.66 12.00 -15.69
N ALA A 148 -33.09 12.93 -14.83
CA ALA A 148 -34.47 13.39 -14.76
C ALA A 148 -34.85 14.36 -15.90
N GLU A 149 -33.89 14.87 -16.68
CA GLU A 149 -34.16 15.69 -17.86
C GLU A 149 -34.47 14.82 -19.09
N ASP A 150 -35.38 15.31 -19.93
CA ASP A 150 -35.71 14.67 -21.20
C ASP A 150 -34.48 14.58 -22.11
N PRO A 151 -34.37 13.51 -22.93
CA PRO A 151 -33.29 13.38 -23.90
C PRO A 151 -33.20 14.61 -24.81
N SER A 152 -32.08 15.33 -24.73
CA SER A 152 -31.83 16.54 -25.50
C SER A 152 -30.33 16.75 -25.70
N PRO A 153 -29.91 17.50 -26.74
CA PRO A 153 -28.50 17.86 -26.93
C PRO A 153 -27.91 18.60 -25.71
N ARG A 154 -28.75 19.34 -24.97
CA ARG A 154 -28.36 19.98 -23.71
C ARG A 154 -28.02 18.95 -22.65
N ARG A 155 -28.86 17.92 -22.48
CA ARG A 155 -28.61 16.83 -21.53
C ARG A 155 -27.30 16.10 -21.84
N ASP A 156 -27.02 15.86 -23.11
CA ASP A 156 -25.77 15.22 -23.54
C ASP A 156 -24.54 16.10 -23.24
N SER A 157 -24.66 17.42 -23.41
CA SER A 157 -23.62 18.37 -23.01
C SER A 157 -23.38 18.35 -21.49
N LEU A 158 -24.43 18.30 -20.68
CA LEU A 158 -24.32 18.19 -19.22
C LEU A 158 -23.64 16.89 -18.80
N TYR A 159 -23.90 15.77 -19.49
CA TYR A 159 -23.17 14.52 -19.27
C TYR A 159 -21.68 14.63 -19.61
N GLY A 160 -21.34 15.37 -20.67
CA GLY A 160 -19.94 15.66 -21.01
C GLY A 160 -19.22 16.44 -19.91
N GLU A 161 -19.89 17.45 -19.35
CA GLU A 161 -19.36 18.26 -18.25
C GLU A 161 -19.23 17.46 -16.94
N LEU A 162 -20.25 16.67 -16.59
CA LEU A 162 -20.21 15.77 -15.43
C LEU A 162 -19.05 14.75 -15.53
N ARG A 163 -18.80 14.21 -16.72
CA ARG A 163 -17.68 13.30 -16.95
C ARG A 163 -16.33 14.00 -16.73
N SER A 164 -16.22 15.24 -17.18
CA SER A 164 -15.02 16.06 -16.99
C SER A 164 -14.77 16.35 -15.51
N LEU A 165 -15.83 16.66 -14.75
CA LEU A 165 -15.76 16.85 -13.30
C LEU A 165 -15.37 15.58 -12.55
N ARG A 166 -15.93 14.41 -12.91
CA ARG A 166 -15.51 13.11 -12.33
C ARG A 166 -14.01 12.88 -12.54
N SER A 167 -13.51 13.09 -13.76
CA SER A 167 -12.09 12.96 -14.05
C SER A 167 -11.21 13.95 -13.26
N ALA A 168 -11.69 15.17 -13.03
CA ALA A 168 -10.96 16.16 -12.23
C ALA A 168 -10.94 15.79 -10.73
N ALA A 169 -12.04 15.28 -10.20
CA ALA A 169 -12.13 14.76 -8.84
C ALA A 169 -11.16 13.58 -8.62
N ASP A 170 -11.12 12.63 -9.57
CA ASP A 170 -10.17 11.51 -9.53
C ASP A 170 -8.72 12.00 -9.56
N ALA A 171 -8.42 13.01 -10.38
CA ALA A 171 -7.09 13.61 -10.46
C ALA A 171 -6.71 14.34 -9.16
N LEU A 172 -7.65 15.06 -8.55
CA LEU A 172 -7.46 15.72 -7.26
C LEU A 172 -7.16 14.69 -6.16
N LEU A 173 -8.01 13.67 -6.01
CA LEU A 173 -7.82 12.61 -5.01
C LEU A 173 -6.48 11.90 -5.24
N SER A 174 -6.14 11.57 -6.48
CA SER A 174 -4.85 10.99 -6.84
C SER A 174 -3.67 11.90 -6.47
N GLY A 175 -3.81 13.21 -6.67
CA GLY A 175 -2.82 14.21 -6.28
C GLY A 175 -2.65 14.32 -4.77
N VAL A 176 -3.75 14.30 -4.01
CA VAL A 176 -3.75 14.34 -2.55
C VAL A 176 -3.12 13.06 -1.98
N TYR A 177 -3.46 11.88 -2.50
CA TYR A 177 -2.80 10.62 -2.13
C TYR A 177 -1.31 10.61 -2.48
N ARG A 178 -0.93 11.23 -3.61
CA ARG A 178 0.48 11.39 -3.96
C ARG A 178 1.20 12.31 -2.96
N LEU A 179 0.56 13.40 -2.54
CA LEU A 179 1.13 14.32 -1.56
C LEU A 179 1.28 13.66 -0.19
N GLU A 180 0.28 12.90 0.26
CA GLU A 180 0.35 12.04 1.45
C GLU A 180 1.57 11.11 1.36
N LYS A 181 1.74 10.42 0.22
CA LYS A 181 2.89 9.54 -0.04
C LYS A 181 4.23 10.27 0.00
N LEU A 182 4.31 11.47 -0.58
CA LEU A 182 5.54 12.28 -0.58
C LEU A 182 5.90 12.78 0.81
N LEU A 183 4.91 13.19 1.62
CA LEU A 183 5.13 13.59 3.00
C LEU A 183 5.62 12.43 3.87
N ILE A 184 5.08 11.23 3.64
CA ILE A 184 5.51 10.01 4.33
C ILE A 184 6.94 9.64 3.94
N ALA A 185 7.29 9.77 2.66
CA ALA A 185 8.65 9.49 2.15
C ALA A 185 9.69 10.57 2.53
N GLY A 186 9.27 11.83 2.68
CA GLY A 186 10.13 12.98 2.98
C GLY A 186 10.45 13.15 4.47
N GLY A 187 9.74 12.47 5.38
CA GLY A 187 9.98 12.50 6.83
C GLY A 187 11.23 11.72 7.30
N GLY A 188 12.18 11.45 6.39
CA GLY A 188 13.44 10.77 6.65
C GLY A 188 14.51 11.69 7.22
N ALA A 189 14.22 12.49 8.25
CA ALA A 189 15.24 13.21 9.01
C ALA A 189 14.70 13.66 10.37
N VAL A 190 14.67 12.74 11.33
CA VAL A 190 15.09 12.91 12.73
C VAL A 190 14.65 11.61 13.42
N ARG A 191 15.63 10.72 13.64
CA ARG A 191 15.46 9.61 14.57
C ARG A 191 15.40 10.20 15.98
N PRO A 192 14.37 9.95 16.80
CA PRO A 192 14.57 10.01 18.23
C PRO A 192 15.60 8.94 18.56
N ARG A 193 16.79 9.35 18.98
CA ARG A 193 17.74 8.45 19.62
C ARG A 193 17.03 7.90 20.86
N GLY A 194 16.56 6.65 20.77
CA GLY A 194 16.22 5.87 21.95
C GLY A 194 17.48 5.77 22.80
N GLY A 195 17.56 6.60 23.84
CA GLY A 195 18.60 6.55 24.86
C GLY A 195 18.55 5.18 25.54
N GLY A 196 19.74 4.61 25.70
CA GLY A 196 19.97 3.22 26.07
C GLY A 196 19.18 2.72 27.27
N ALA A 197 18.85 1.43 27.20
CA ALA A 197 18.57 0.61 28.36
C ALA A 197 19.62 0.86 29.47
N ALA A 198 19.12 0.92 30.70
CA ALA A 198 19.90 1.09 31.91
C ALA A 198 21.10 0.15 31.98
N SER A 199 22.28 0.70 32.31
CA SER A 199 23.42 -0.08 32.79
C SER A 199 23.15 -0.51 34.23
N PRO A 200 23.06 -1.81 34.56
CA PRO A 200 22.93 -2.27 35.93
C PRO A 200 24.32 -2.58 36.49
N THR A 201 25.07 -1.57 36.92
CA THR A 201 26.25 -1.75 37.79
C THR A 201 26.68 -0.42 38.39
N GLU A 202 25.97 0.01 39.43
CA GLU A 202 26.54 0.81 40.52
C GLU A 202 25.99 0.26 41.84
N LEU A 203 26.46 -0.93 42.19
CA LEU A 203 26.65 -1.35 43.58
C LEU A 203 28.16 -1.52 43.72
N LEU A 204 28.80 -0.53 44.33
CA LEU A 204 29.93 -0.64 45.28
C LEU A 204 30.34 0.78 45.71
#